data_AF-A0A7S1ZR56-F1
#
_entry.id   AF-A0A7S1ZR56-F1
#
_cell.length_a   1.000
_cell.length_b   1.000
_cell.length_c   1.000
_cell.angle_alpha   90.00
_cell.angle_beta   90.00
_cell.angle_gamma   90.00
#
_symmetry.space_group_name_H-M   'P 1'
#
loop_
_entity.id
_entity.type
_entity.pdbx_description
1 polymer ?
#
loop_
_entity_poly.entity_id
_entity_poly.type
_entity_poly.pdbx_seq_one_letter_code
_entity_poly.pdbx_strand_id
1 'polypeptide(L)'
;RDWVRRNSPDVKVLNLFAYTCAFSVAALQGGAVEVVNVDMSKGALSIGKRNHELNGGAEGLGVARFLGHNVFKTWGKIRKLGPYGVIIVDPPSYQKGSFVASGDYVKVIRRLPSLMETGGKALLCLNAPELGTDFLQQLVAEAAPG
;
A
#
# COMPACT_ATOMS: atom_id res chain seq x y z
N ARG A 1 -6.49 7.44 7.42
CA ARG A 1 -5.23 8.20 7.24
C ARG A 1 -4.53 8.46 8.58
N ASP A 2 -5.24 8.85 9.63
CA ASP A 2 -4.63 9.07 10.95
C ASP A 2 -3.97 7.84 11.57
N TRP A 3 -4.52 6.65 11.30
CA TRP A 3 -3.87 5.40 11.69
C TRP A 3 -2.49 5.28 11.04
N VAL A 4 -2.37 5.61 9.75
CA VAL A 4 -1.09 5.54 9.02
C VAL A 4 -0.09 6.53 9.62
N ARG A 5 -0.49 7.80 9.81
CA ARG A 5 0.37 8.80 10.47
C ARG A 5 0.95 8.30 11.80
N ARG A 6 0.13 7.67 12.63
CA ARG A 6 0.54 7.18 13.97
C ARG A 6 1.39 5.92 13.95
N ASN A 7 1.38 5.15 12.86
CA ASN A 7 2.06 3.86 12.77
C ASN A 7 3.26 3.88 11.80
N SER A 8 3.55 5.03 11.20
CA SER A 8 4.64 5.21 10.25
C SER A 8 5.92 5.91 10.74
N PRO A 9 6.14 6.30 12.03
CA PRO A 9 7.44 6.83 12.45
C PRO A 9 8.59 5.86 12.17
N ASP A 10 9.68 6.38 11.58
CA ASP A 10 10.97 5.70 11.39
C ASP A 10 10.94 4.40 10.58
N VAL A 11 9.85 4.14 9.85
CA VAL A 11 9.67 2.92 9.05
C VAL A 11 9.47 3.21 7.56
N LYS A 12 9.78 2.20 6.74
CA LYS A 12 9.40 2.18 5.32
C LYS A 12 7.94 1.78 5.17
N VAL A 13 7.24 2.46 4.27
CA VAL A 13 5.82 2.22 4.01
C VAL A 13 5.60 1.79 2.57
N LEU A 14 4.91 0.66 2.38
CA LEU A 14 4.44 0.22 1.07
C LEU A 14 2.96 0.58 0.92
N ASN A 15 2.62 1.33 -0.12
CA ASN A 15 1.25 1.71 -0.46
C ASN A 15 0.84 1.04 -1.78
N LEU A 16 0.10 -0.06 -1.68
CA LEU A 16 -0.44 -0.79 -2.84
C LEU A 16 -1.80 -0.22 -3.23
N PHE A 17 -2.02 -0.08 -4.54
CA PHE A 17 -3.21 0.58 -5.11
C PHE A 17 -3.25 2.06 -4.69
N ALA A 18 -2.11 2.72 -4.85
CA ALA A 18 -1.82 4.01 -4.24
C ALA A 18 -2.71 5.17 -4.72
N TYR A 19 -3.32 5.06 -5.91
CA TYR A 19 -4.07 6.11 -6.58
C TYR A 19 -3.31 7.45 -6.56
N THR A 20 -3.90 8.51 -5.99
CA THR A 20 -3.30 9.84 -5.85
C THR A 20 -2.40 9.98 -4.60
N CYS A 21 -1.93 8.87 -4.05
CA CYS A 21 -0.91 8.77 -3.00
C CYS A 21 -1.29 9.43 -1.67
N ALA A 22 -2.59 9.54 -1.36
CA ALA A 22 -3.03 10.25 -0.15
C ALA A 22 -2.58 9.58 1.17
N PHE A 23 -2.51 8.24 1.20
CA PHE A 23 -1.94 7.52 2.34
C PHE A 23 -0.43 7.71 2.46
N SER A 24 0.27 7.82 1.34
CA SER A 24 1.71 8.04 1.29
C SER A 24 2.09 9.44 1.80
N VAL A 25 1.34 10.48 1.43
CA VAL A 25 1.50 11.81 2.04
C VAL A 25 1.28 11.76 3.55
N ALA A 26 0.24 11.05 3.99
CA ALA A 26 -0.05 10.88 5.42
C ALA A 26 1.07 10.11 6.13
N ALA A 27 1.66 9.08 5.51
CA ALA A 27 2.80 8.34 6.07
C ALA A 27 4.02 9.23 6.28
N LEU A 28 4.40 10.05 5.28
CA LEU A 28 5.53 10.98 5.43
C LEU A 28 5.28 12.02 6.53
N GLN A 29 4.06 12.55 6.63
CA GLN A 29 3.67 13.44 7.73
C GLN A 29 3.68 12.75 9.11
N GLY A 30 3.65 11.42 9.13
CA GLY A 30 3.80 10.60 10.32
C GLY A 30 5.25 10.22 10.64
N GLY A 31 6.23 10.69 9.86
CA GLY A 31 7.65 10.38 10.06
C GLY A 31 8.15 9.13 9.34
N ALA A 32 7.46 8.65 8.30
CA ALA A 32 8.00 7.58 7.45
C ALA A 32 9.32 7.99 6.79
N VAL A 33 10.32 7.12 6.82
CA VAL A 33 11.63 7.37 6.19
C VAL A 33 11.59 7.23 4.68
N GLU A 34 10.66 6.40 4.17
CA GLU A 34 10.50 6.16 2.75
C GLU A 34 9.09 5.63 2.47
N VAL A 35 8.51 6.03 1.36
CA VAL A 35 7.20 5.54 0.88
C VAL A 35 7.35 4.96 -0.53
N VAL A 36 6.81 3.76 -0.76
CA VAL A 36 6.75 3.11 -2.07
C VAL A 36 5.30 3.02 -2.52
N ASN A 37 4.94 3.79 -3.53
CA ASN A 37 3.60 3.83 -4.11
C ASN A 37 3.52 2.93 -5.34
N VAL A 38 2.55 2.03 -5.39
CA VAL A 38 2.31 1.14 -6.54
C VAL A 38 0.90 1.34 -7.05
N ASP A 39 0.77 1.72 -8.32
CA ASP A 39 -0.52 1.83 -8.99
C ASP A 39 -0.40 1.58 -10.50
N MET A 40 -1.44 1.04 -11.13
CA MET A 40 -1.47 0.87 -12.59
C MET A 40 -1.70 2.20 -13.33
N SER A 41 -2.41 3.13 -12.71
CA SER A 41 -2.73 4.43 -13.27
C SER A 41 -1.56 5.39 -13.14
N LYS A 42 -0.78 5.52 -14.22
CA LYS A 42 0.30 6.53 -14.32
C LYS A 42 -0.24 7.95 -14.12
N GLY A 43 -1.47 8.22 -14.56
CA GLY A 43 -2.13 9.52 -14.35
C GLY A 43 -2.38 9.79 -12.86
N ALA A 44 -2.89 8.81 -12.13
CA ALA A 44 -3.09 8.94 -10.68
C ALA A 44 -1.77 9.14 -9.94
N LEU A 45 -0.72 8.40 -10.32
CA LEU A 45 0.62 8.60 -9.75
C LEU A 45 1.23 9.97 -10.07
N SER A 46 0.93 10.54 -11.25
CA SER A 46 1.36 11.90 -11.58
C SER A 46 0.74 12.92 -10.63
N ILE A 47 -0.57 12.79 -10.37
CA ILE A 47 -1.27 13.59 -9.35
C ILE A 47 -0.68 13.32 -7.97
N GLY A 48 -0.36 12.06 -7.66
CA GLY A 48 0.30 11.67 -6.41
C GLY A 48 1.65 12.36 -6.20
N LYS A 49 2.50 12.44 -7.23
CA LYS A 49 3.75 13.21 -7.18
C LYS A 49 3.50 14.68 -6.85
N ARG A 50 2.51 15.28 -7.50
CA ARG A 50 2.13 16.67 -7.22
C ARG A 50 1.64 16.84 -5.78
N ASN A 51 0.90 15.88 -5.24
CA ASN A 51 0.48 15.91 -3.84
C ASN A 51 1.68 15.84 -2.88
N HIS A 52 2.71 15.05 -3.20
CA HIS A 52 3.96 15.01 -2.43
C HIS A 52 4.70 16.35 -2.49
N GLU A 53 4.86 16.94 -3.68
CA GLU A 53 5.46 18.27 -3.86
C GLU A 53 4.77 19.34 -3.01
N LEU A 54 3.43 19.35 -3.01
CA LEU A 54 2.65 20.35 -2.28
C LEU A 54 2.76 20.21 -0.75
N ASN A 55 3.03 19.01 -0.24
CA ASN A 55 3.04 18.74 1.21
C ASN A 55 4.45 18.68 1.82
N GLY A 56 5.49 18.39 1.02
CA GLY A 56 6.86 18.21 1.50
C GLY A 56 7.94 18.73 0.56
N GLY A 57 7.58 19.44 -0.51
CA GLY A 57 8.53 20.01 -1.47
C GLY A 57 9.45 18.95 -2.09
N ALA A 58 10.71 19.34 -2.30
CA ALA A 58 11.73 18.46 -2.87
C ALA A 58 12.11 17.30 -1.93
N GLU A 59 12.07 17.52 -0.62
CA GLU A 59 12.38 16.50 0.39
C GLU A 59 11.34 15.38 0.36
N GLY A 60 10.05 15.73 0.38
CA GLY A 60 8.95 14.77 0.31
C GLY A 60 8.92 13.97 -1.00
N LEU A 61 9.42 14.53 -2.10
CA LEU A 61 9.65 13.79 -3.35
C LEU A 61 10.87 12.87 -3.27
N GLY A 62 11.96 13.32 -2.62
CA GLY A 62 13.21 12.56 -2.52
C GLY A 62 13.06 11.22 -1.79
N VAL A 63 12.10 11.13 -0.87
CA VAL A 63 11.80 9.91 -0.09
C VAL A 63 10.57 9.14 -0.60
N ALA A 64 10.01 9.53 -1.76
CA ALA A 64 8.84 8.88 -2.35
C ALA A 64 9.15 8.19 -3.67
N ARG A 65 8.85 6.89 -3.77
CA ARG A 65 8.94 6.12 -5.02
C ARG A 65 7.55 5.91 -5.62
N PHE A 66 7.47 5.95 -6.94
CA PHE A 66 6.23 5.81 -7.71
C PHE A 66 6.39 4.73 -8.78
N LEU A 67 5.74 3.60 -8.56
CA LEU A 67 5.80 2.41 -9.39
C LEU A 67 4.49 2.28 -10.19
N GLY A 68 4.52 2.82 -11.42
CA GLY A 68 3.43 2.76 -12.41
C GLY A 68 3.25 1.37 -13.02
N HIS A 69 2.95 0.38 -12.19
CA HIS A 69 2.94 -1.03 -12.56
C HIS A 69 1.73 -1.78 -12.01
N ASN A 70 1.39 -2.90 -12.64
CA ASN A 70 0.47 -3.87 -12.05
C ASN A 70 1.12 -4.52 -10.82
N VAL A 71 0.44 -4.43 -9.67
CA VAL A 71 0.89 -4.98 -8.38
C VAL A 71 1.31 -6.44 -8.51
N PHE A 72 0.51 -7.28 -9.19
CA PHE A 72 0.78 -8.70 -9.38
C PHE A 72 2.02 -9.01 -10.24
N LYS A 73 2.50 -8.04 -11.02
CA LYS A 73 3.69 -8.18 -11.89
C LYS A 73 4.95 -7.54 -11.29
N THR A 74 4.87 -6.92 -10.11
CA THR A 74 5.92 -6.02 -9.58
C THR A 74 6.53 -6.48 -8.26
N TRP A 75 6.12 -7.66 -7.76
CA TRP A 75 6.59 -8.19 -6.48
C TRP A 75 8.11 -8.24 -6.34
N GLY A 76 8.85 -8.59 -7.39
CA GLY A 76 10.32 -8.64 -7.34
C GLY A 76 10.96 -7.27 -7.08
N LYS A 77 10.41 -6.18 -7.63
CA LYS A 77 10.88 -4.81 -7.34
C LYS A 77 10.45 -4.36 -5.95
N ILE A 78 9.19 -4.62 -5.58
CA ILE A 78 8.64 -4.29 -4.26
C ILE A 78 9.47 -4.94 -3.15
N ARG A 79 9.81 -6.23 -3.30
CA ARG A 79 10.61 -6.96 -2.31
C ARG A 79 12.02 -6.39 -2.14
N LYS A 80 12.65 -5.90 -3.23
CA LYS A 80 14.01 -5.32 -3.18
C LYS A 80 14.07 -3.95 -2.48
N LEU A 81 12.94 -3.25 -2.37
CA LEU A 81 12.86 -1.92 -1.76
C LEU A 81 12.50 -1.97 -0.27
N GLY A 82 11.98 -3.11 0.19
CA GLY A 82 11.68 -3.37 1.60
C GLY A 82 12.91 -3.82 2.41
N PRO A 83 12.69 -4.41 3.60
CA PRO A 83 11.40 -4.73 4.20
C PRO A 83 10.60 -3.49 4.63
N TYR A 84 9.32 -3.67 4.96
CA TYR A 84 8.40 -2.57 5.30
C TYR A 84 7.85 -2.73 6.72
N GLY A 85 7.88 -1.64 7.50
CA GLY A 85 7.22 -1.59 8.81
C GLY A 85 5.70 -1.38 8.69
N VAL A 86 5.23 -0.75 7.61
CA VAL A 86 3.79 -0.64 7.30
C VAL A 86 3.50 -1.00 5.86
N ILE A 87 2.48 -1.83 5.63
CA ILE A 87 1.92 -2.09 4.30
C ILE A 87 0.46 -1.67 4.27
N ILE A 88 0.06 -0.93 3.25
CA ILE A 88 -1.30 -0.48 3.00
C ILE A 88 -1.80 -1.18 1.74
N VAL A 89 -2.99 -1.77 1.82
CA VAL A 89 -3.65 -2.48 0.73
C VAL A 89 -5.05 -1.90 0.59
N ASP A 90 -5.23 -1.01 -0.41
CA ASP A 90 -6.52 -0.34 -0.66
C ASP A 90 -7.00 -0.54 -2.11
N PRO A 91 -7.34 -1.79 -2.49
CA PRO A 91 -7.72 -2.09 -3.86
C PRO A 91 -9.13 -1.57 -4.18
N PRO A 92 -9.44 -1.37 -5.48
CA PRO A 92 -10.82 -1.22 -5.91
C PRO A 92 -11.60 -2.51 -5.64
N SER A 93 -12.88 -2.40 -5.31
CA SER A 93 -13.73 -3.55 -4.96
C SER A 93 -13.95 -4.49 -6.13
N TYR A 94 -14.24 -3.92 -7.31
CA TYR A 94 -14.40 -4.67 -8.55
C TYR A 94 -13.90 -3.84 -9.74
N GLN A 95 -12.82 -4.30 -10.36
CA GLN A 95 -12.33 -3.75 -11.62
C GLN A 95 -11.91 -4.90 -12.53
N LYS A 96 -12.84 -5.32 -13.41
CA LYS A 96 -12.64 -6.44 -14.33
C LYS A 96 -11.36 -6.26 -15.16
N GLY A 97 -10.48 -7.26 -15.15
CA GLY A 97 -9.18 -7.22 -15.83
C GLY A 97 -8.04 -6.55 -15.04
N SER A 98 -8.31 -6.01 -13.85
CA SER A 98 -7.30 -5.41 -12.96
C SER A 98 -7.26 -6.09 -11.58
N PHE A 99 -8.38 -6.05 -10.84
CA PHE A 99 -8.48 -6.62 -9.51
C PHE A 99 -9.94 -6.97 -9.18
N VAL A 100 -10.17 -8.19 -8.69
CA VAL A 100 -11.47 -8.63 -8.18
C VAL A 100 -11.29 -9.11 -6.73
N ALA A 101 -11.87 -8.39 -5.77
CA ALA A 101 -11.61 -8.61 -4.35
C ALA A 101 -11.84 -10.07 -3.89
N SER A 102 -12.91 -10.71 -4.37
CA SER A 102 -13.25 -12.09 -3.98
C SER A 102 -12.19 -13.14 -4.33
N GLY A 103 -11.33 -12.92 -5.33
CA GLY A 103 -10.32 -13.90 -5.76
C GLY A 103 -8.87 -13.40 -5.74
N ASP A 104 -8.65 -12.09 -5.85
CA ASP A 104 -7.31 -11.51 -5.97
C ASP A 104 -6.74 -10.98 -4.65
N TYR A 105 -7.60 -10.66 -3.68
CA TYR A 105 -7.16 -10.12 -2.39
C TYR A 105 -6.30 -11.11 -1.63
N VAL A 106 -6.68 -12.40 -1.63
CA VAL A 106 -5.89 -13.49 -1.02
C VAL A 106 -4.47 -13.55 -1.61
N LYS A 107 -4.30 -13.26 -2.91
CA LYS A 107 -2.99 -13.29 -3.57
C LYS A 107 -2.08 -12.17 -3.07
N VAL A 108 -2.66 -11.04 -2.67
CA VAL A 108 -1.93 -9.92 -2.04
C VAL A 108 -1.58 -10.28 -0.60
N ILE A 109 -2.54 -10.78 0.18
CA ILE A 109 -2.33 -11.14 1.59
C ILE A 109 -1.20 -12.18 1.73
N ARG A 110 -1.17 -13.21 0.88
CA ARG A 110 -0.09 -14.23 0.85
C ARG A 110 1.32 -13.68 0.68
N ARG A 111 1.47 -12.44 0.19
CA ARG A 111 2.77 -11.80 0.00
C ARG A 111 3.21 -10.97 1.19
N LEU A 112 2.29 -10.52 2.04
CA LEU A 112 2.60 -9.59 3.13
C LEU A 112 3.71 -10.09 4.07
N PRO A 113 3.70 -11.34 4.56
CA PRO A 113 4.74 -11.81 5.48
C PRO A 113 6.15 -11.73 4.89
N SER A 114 6.29 -11.93 3.58
CA SER A 114 7.59 -11.89 2.89
C SER A 114 8.11 -10.48 2.59
N LEU A 115 7.27 -9.46 2.80
CA LEU A 115 7.57 -8.05 2.52
C LEU A 115 7.75 -7.25 3.82
N MET A 116 7.26 -7.74 4.94
CA MET A 116 7.22 -7.02 6.21
C MET A 116 8.45 -7.26 7.07
N GLU A 117 8.79 -6.27 7.87
CA GLU A 117 9.71 -6.41 9.00
C GLU A 117 9.02 -7.20 10.13
N THR A 118 9.80 -7.78 11.04
CA THR A 118 9.27 -8.38 12.26
C THR A 118 8.47 -7.33 13.06
N GLY A 119 7.21 -7.63 13.38
CA GLY A 119 6.33 -6.70 14.08
C GLY A 119 5.73 -5.60 13.20
N GLY A 120 5.91 -5.67 11.88
CA GLY A 120 5.28 -4.77 10.93
C GLY A 120 3.75 -4.84 10.99
N LYS A 121 3.09 -3.79 10.49
CA LYS A 121 1.62 -3.67 10.50
C LYS A 121 1.05 -3.58 9.10
N ALA A 122 -0.11 -4.19 8.89
CA ALA A 122 -0.85 -4.09 7.64
C ALA A 122 -2.17 -3.33 7.86
N LEU A 123 -2.45 -2.35 7.00
CA LEU A 123 -3.77 -1.73 6.87
C LEU A 123 -4.45 -2.30 5.63
N LEU A 124 -5.47 -3.13 5.85
CA LEU A 124 -6.27 -3.75 4.79
C LEU A 124 -7.59 -3.01 4.65
N CYS A 125 -7.82 -2.40 3.50
CA CYS A 125 -9.05 -1.71 3.18
C CYS A 125 -9.90 -2.54 2.21
N LEU A 126 -11.22 -2.46 2.35
CA LEU A 126 -12.18 -3.08 1.46
C LEU A 126 -13.39 -2.18 1.36
N ASN A 127 -13.69 -1.72 0.15
CA ASN A 127 -14.82 -0.81 -0.11
C ASN A 127 -15.95 -1.54 -0.87
N ALA A 128 -16.25 -2.78 -0.47
CA ALA A 128 -17.23 -3.65 -1.11
C ALA A 128 -18.46 -3.81 -0.21
N PRO A 129 -19.66 -3.34 -0.62
CA PRO A 129 -20.89 -3.50 0.17
C PRO A 129 -21.22 -4.96 0.52
N GLU A 130 -20.82 -5.88 -0.35
CA GLU A 130 -21.12 -7.30 -0.26
C GLU A 130 -20.11 -8.12 0.56
N LEU A 131 -18.98 -7.52 0.95
CA LEU A 131 -17.93 -8.20 1.73
C LEU A 131 -17.68 -7.46 3.05
N GLY A 132 -17.94 -8.14 4.17
CA GLY A 132 -17.71 -7.60 5.51
C GLY A 132 -16.27 -7.74 6.00
N THR A 133 -16.00 -7.23 7.20
CA THR A 133 -14.68 -7.33 7.85
C THR A 133 -14.24 -8.79 8.08
N ASP A 134 -15.19 -9.70 8.33
CA ASP A 134 -14.95 -11.13 8.53
C ASP A 134 -14.22 -11.77 7.34
N PHE A 135 -14.52 -11.32 6.11
CA PHE A 135 -13.82 -11.78 4.92
C PHE A 135 -12.32 -11.49 5.00
N LEU A 136 -11.94 -10.28 5.38
CA LEU A 136 -10.52 -9.92 5.53
C LEU A 136 -9.86 -10.69 6.67
N GLN A 137 -10.55 -10.85 7.79
CA GLN A 137 -10.03 -11.58 8.95
C GLN A 137 -9.76 -13.05 8.62
N GLN A 138 -10.72 -13.72 7.95
CA GLN A 138 -10.55 -15.10 7.49
C GLN A 138 -9.39 -15.23 6.50
N LEU A 139 -9.30 -14.33 5.52
CA LEU A 139 -8.19 -14.34 4.57
C LEU A 139 -6.84 -14.18 5.26
N VAL A 140 -6.71 -13.27 6.24
CA VAL A 140 -5.46 -13.10 6.98
C VAL A 140 -5.12 -14.37 7.77
N ALA A 141 -6.09 -14.94 8.48
CA ALA A 141 -5.89 -16.17 9.25
C ALA A 141 -5.42 -17.35 8.37
N GLU A 142 -5.93 -17.46 7.15
CA GLU A 142 -5.58 -18.54 6.22
C GLU A 142 -4.26 -18.29 5.47
N ALA A 143 -4.03 -17.06 5.01
CA ALA A 143 -2.99 -16.74 4.03
C ALA A 143 -1.77 -16.03 4.61
N ALA A 144 -1.86 -15.51 5.83
CA ALA A 144 -0.78 -14.86 6.54
C ALA A 144 -0.87 -15.13 8.07
N PRO A 145 -0.82 -16.41 8.50
CA PRO A 145 -0.80 -16.74 9.93
C PRO A 145 0.58 -16.39 10.50
N GLY A 146 0.69 -15.25 11.18
CA GLY A 146 1.95 -14.80 11.77
C GLY A 146 1.87 -13.39 12.34
#